data_AF-A0A9D2H3R1-F1
#
_entry.id   AF-A0A9D2H3R1-F1
#
_cell.length_a   1.000
_cell.length_b   1.000
_cell.length_c   1.000
_cell.angle_alpha   90.00
_cell.angle_beta   90.00
_cell.angle_gamma   90.00
#
_symmetry.space_group_name_H-M   'P 1'
#
loop_
_entity.id
_entity.type
_entity.pdbx_description
1 polymer ?
#
loop_
_entity_poly.entity_id
_entity_poly.type
_entity_poly.pdbx_seq_one_letter_code
_entity_poly.pdbx_strand_id
1 'polypeptide(L)'
;MSVDAPNRPAPARRTVSRTAETWITGIGLGLAALLQGGFTVTINNASRAEFDDKIAPALASAGLSPTGDAYETARTLAAWFGFSLVIMILLAAIALFIASRRPARRSTGWWLAAAGAVCLVGTQLVLYPVAFFFFLAAALFAVRPTSQGSPA
;
A
#
# COMPACT_ATOMS: atom_id res chain seq x y z
N MET A 1 36.34 -35.40 -40.80
CA MET A 1 36.45 -34.18 -39.96
C MET A 1 35.13 -33.44 -40.04
N SER A 2 34.20 -33.68 -39.11
CA SER A 2 33.00 -32.84 -38.98
C SER A 2 33.38 -31.63 -38.14
N VAL A 3 33.22 -30.44 -38.70
CA VAL A 3 33.46 -29.18 -38.01
C VAL A 3 32.39 -29.02 -36.95
N ASP A 4 32.82 -28.97 -35.68
CA ASP A 4 31.98 -28.63 -34.53
C ASP A 4 31.26 -27.30 -34.79
N ALA A 5 29.93 -27.34 -34.79
CA ALA A 5 29.13 -26.12 -34.80
C ALA A 5 29.39 -25.35 -33.50
N PRO A 6 29.71 -24.04 -33.54
CA PRO A 6 30.00 -23.28 -32.34
C PRO A 6 28.77 -23.26 -31.43
N ASN A 7 28.96 -23.78 -30.22
CA ASN A 7 27.99 -23.83 -29.14
C ASN A 7 27.58 -22.39 -28.77
N ARG A 8 26.48 -21.88 -29.37
CA ARG A 8 25.96 -20.54 -29.06
C ARG A 8 25.46 -20.55 -27.61
N PRO A 9 25.99 -19.71 -26.71
CA PRO A 9 25.47 -19.63 -25.36
C PRO A 9 24.00 -19.22 -25.41
N ALA A 10 23.14 -20.00 -24.75
CA ALA A 10 21.72 -19.68 -24.62
C ALA A 10 21.56 -18.25 -24.09
N PRO A 11 20.65 -17.43 -24.64
CA PRO A 11 20.49 -16.06 -24.20
C PRO A 11 20.20 -16.05 -22.70
N ALA A 12 21.05 -15.35 -21.95
CA ALA A 12 20.89 -15.20 -20.51
C ALA A 12 19.47 -14.69 -20.23
N ARG A 13 18.63 -15.52 -19.60
CA ARG A 13 17.28 -15.13 -19.17
C ARG A 13 17.44 -13.96 -18.20
N ARG A 14 17.25 -12.73 -18.68
CA ARG A 14 17.16 -11.56 -17.80
C ARG A 14 15.97 -11.78 -16.88
N THR A 15 16.27 -11.96 -15.60
CA THR A 15 15.26 -12.00 -14.54
C THR A 15 14.51 -10.67 -14.55
N VAL A 16 13.19 -10.72 -14.70
CA VAL A 16 12.32 -9.53 -14.60
C VAL A 16 12.44 -8.99 -13.18
N SER A 17 13.13 -7.85 -13.01
CA SER A 17 13.24 -7.20 -11.71
C SER A 17 11.97 -6.37 -11.45
N ARG A 18 11.28 -6.67 -10.34
CA ARG A 18 10.10 -5.94 -9.85
C ARG A 18 10.45 -5.05 -8.64
N THR A 19 11.72 -4.62 -8.58
CA THR A 19 12.31 -3.95 -7.42
C THR A 19 11.66 -2.59 -7.19
N ALA A 20 11.41 -1.83 -8.25
CA ALA A 20 10.77 -0.52 -8.16
C ALA A 20 9.34 -0.62 -7.62
N GLU A 21 8.55 -1.57 -8.12
CA GLU A 21 7.17 -1.80 -7.67
C GLU A 21 7.12 -2.23 -6.20
N THR A 22 8.10 -3.02 -5.77
CA THR A 22 8.25 -3.45 -4.37
C THR A 22 8.59 -2.27 -3.46
N TRP A 23 9.53 -1.41 -3.87
CA TRP A 23 9.88 -0.19 -3.13
C TRP A 23 8.71 0.78 -3.03
N ILE A 24 7.99 1.02 -4.12
CA ILE A 24 6.80 1.89 -4.14
C ILE A 24 5.73 1.35 -3.18
N THR A 25 5.48 0.03 -3.21
CA THR A 25 4.56 -0.62 -2.27
C THR A 25 5.02 -0.47 -0.83
N GLY A 26 6.33 -0.63 -0.57
CA GLY A 26 6.92 -0.46 0.75
C GLY A 26 6.78 0.97 1.28
N ILE A 27 6.98 1.99 0.44
CA ILE A 27 6.76 3.40 0.78
C ILE A 27 5.29 3.64 1.13
N GLY A 28 4.36 3.13 0.31
CA GLY A 28 2.93 3.22 0.59
C GLY A 28 2.54 2.57 1.92
N LEU A 29 3.07 1.38 2.20
CA LEU A 29 2.90 0.66 3.47
C LEU A 29 3.44 1.46 4.65
N GLY A 30 4.65 2.01 4.53
CA GLY A 30 5.28 2.80 5.58
C GLY A 30 4.47 4.06 5.90
N LEU A 31 4.05 4.80 4.87
CA LEU A 31 3.22 5.99 5.03
C LEU A 31 1.85 5.66 5.63
N ALA A 32 1.19 4.59 5.18
CA ALA A 32 -0.08 4.14 5.74
C ALA A 32 0.06 3.75 7.22
N ALA A 33 1.09 2.97 7.57
CA ALA A 33 1.34 2.57 8.95
C ALA A 33 1.61 3.77 9.85
N LEU A 34 2.39 4.75 9.39
CA LEU A 34 2.71 5.96 10.15
C LEU A 34 1.47 6.84 10.34
N LEU A 35 0.75 7.17 9.26
CA LEU A 35 -0.36 8.11 9.33
C LEU A 35 -1.61 7.47 9.95
N GLN A 36 -2.05 6.34 9.40
CA GLN A 36 -3.27 5.67 9.84
C GLN A 36 -3.04 4.93 11.16
N GLY A 37 -1.95 4.16 11.26
CA GLY A 37 -1.59 3.44 12.48
C GLY A 37 -1.21 4.39 13.62
N GLY A 38 -0.44 5.43 13.34
CA GLY A 38 -0.09 6.46 14.32
C GLY A 38 -1.32 7.19 14.85
N PHE A 39 -2.27 7.58 13.98
CA PHE A 39 -3.54 8.16 14.40
C PHE A 39 -4.34 7.20 15.28
N THR A 40 -4.53 5.95 14.84
CA THR A 40 -5.26 4.93 15.60
C THR A 40 -4.68 4.73 17.00
N VAL A 41 -3.36 4.56 17.12
CA VAL A 41 -2.69 4.35 18.40
C VAL A 41 -2.81 5.59 19.30
N THR A 42 -2.60 6.78 18.73
CA THR A 42 -2.65 8.04 19.49
C THR A 42 -4.04 8.27 20.08
N ILE A 43 -5.09 8.14 19.28
CA ILE A 43 -6.46 8.39 19.72
C ILE A 43 -6.94 7.32 20.70
N ASN A 44 -6.65 6.04 20.45
CA ASN A 44 -7.13 4.96 21.32
C ASN A 44 -6.42 4.92 22.68
N ASN A 45 -5.18 5.42 22.78
CA ASN A 45 -4.46 5.51 24.05
C ASN A 45 -4.69 6.83 24.79
N ALA A 46 -5.22 7.87 24.13
CA ALA A 46 -5.49 9.15 24.75
C ALA A 46 -6.69 9.04 25.72
N SER A 47 -6.49 9.50 26.95
CA SER A 47 -7.60 9.77 27.86
C SER A 47 -8.45 10.93 27.33
N ARG A 48 -9.71 11.02 27.78
CA ARG A 48 -10.59 12.14 27.40
C ARG A 48 -9.98 13.49 27.76
N ALA A 49 -9.36 13.60 28.94
CA ALA A 49 -8.67 14.81 29.37
C ALA A 49 -7.50 15.20 28.46
N GLU A 50 -6.67 14.24 28.02
CA GLU A 50 -5.58 14.51 27.09
C GLU A 50 -6.06 14.88 25.70
N PHE A 51 -7.16 14.28 25.25
CA PHE A 51 -7.77 14.62 23.97
C PHE A 51 -8.25 16.08 23.97
N ASP A 52 -8.96 16.50 25.00
CA ASP A 52 -9.50 17.86 25.11
C ASP A 52 -8.38 18.91 25.24
N ASP A 53 -7.30 18.59 25.96
CA ASP A 53 -6.17 19.50 26.21
C ASP A 53 -5.23 19.64 25.00
N LYS A 54 -4.97 18.54 24.26
CA LYS A 54 -3.90 18.51 23.24
C LYS A 54 -4.40 18.25 21.81
N ILE A 55 -5.43 17.44 21.64
CA ILE A 55 -5.85 16.92 20.33
C ILE A 55 -6.98 17.78 19.74
N ALA A 56 -7.99 18.10 20.54
CA ALA A 56 -9.10 18.96 20.17
C ALA A 56 -8.65 20.37 19.68
N PRO A 57 -7.76 21.10 20.37
CA PRO A 57 -7.29 22.39 19.88
C PRO A 57 -6.48 22.28 18.58
N ALA A 58 -5.69 21.21 18.41
CA ALA A 58 -4.96 20.97 17.17
C ALA A 58 -5.91 20.71 15.99
N LEU A 59 -6.96 19.90 16.20
CA LEU A 59 -8.02 19.66 15.20
C LEU A 59 -8.77 20.95 14.85
N ALA A 60 -9.15 21.74 15.85
CA ALA A 60 -9.82 23.02 15.65
C ALA A 60 -8.95 24.01 14.87
N SER A 61 -7.65 24.07 15.16
CA SER A 61 -6.69 24.89 14.40
C SER A 61 -6.54 24.45 12.94
N ALA A 62 -6.77 23.16 12.66
CA ALA A 62 -6.82 22.60 11.31
C ALA A 62 -8.20 22.76 10.64
N GLY A 63 -9.15 23.47 11.28
CA GLY A 63 -10.50 23.70 10.76
C GLY A 63 -11.47 22.54 10.97
N LEU A 64 -11.10 21.53 11.76
CA LEU A 64 -11.94 20.38 12.08
C LEU A 64 -12.61 20.61 13.44
N SER A 65 -13.83 21.15 13.43
CA SER A 65 -14.67 21.34 14.62
C SER A 65 -15.87 20.40 14.57
N PRO A 66 -15.85 19.26 15.30
CA PRO A 66 -16.96 18.31 15.29
C PRO A 66 -18.21 18.91 15.94
N THR A 67 -19.37 18.72 15.32
CA THR A 67 -20.67 18.98 15.95
C THR A 67 -21.05 17.78 16.82
N GLY A 68 -20.71 17.79 18.11
CA GLY A 68 -21.02 16.71 19.06
C GLY A 68 -19.85 16.25 19.90
N ASP A 69 -19.89 15.00 20.38
CA ASP A 69 -18.80 14.41 21.17
C ASP A 69 -17.60 14.08 20.27
N ALA A 70 -16.68 15.04 20.16
CA ALA A 70 -15.47 14.95 19.37
C ALA A 70 -14.60 13.74 19.75
N TYR A 71 -14.57 13.39 21.04
CA TYR A 71 -13.76 12.29 21.54
C TYR A 71 -14.25 10.93 21.03
N GLU A 72 -15.54 10.63 21.20
CA GLU A 72 -16.12 9.35 20.74
C GLU A 72 -16.10 9.25 19.21
N THR A 73 -16.30 10.37 18.51
CA THR A 73 -16.21 10.43 17.05
C THR A 73 -14.78 10.10 16.59
N ALA A 74 -13.77 10.73 17.21
CA ALA A 74 -12.37 10.46 16.90
C ALA A 74 -11.99 9.02 17.20
N ARG A 75 -12.44 8.45 18.32
CA ARG A 75 -12.17 7.06 18.69
C ARG A 75 -12.81 6.05 17.74
N THR A 76 -14.03 6.32 17.28
CA THR A 76 -14.70 5.50 16.28
C THR A 76 -13.96 5.54 14.93
N LEU A 77 -13.56 6.73 14.49
CA LEU A 77 -12.71 6.91 13.30
C LEU A 77 -11.38 6.19 13.43
N ALA A 78 -10.71 6.32 14.58
CA ALA A 78 -9.44 5.66 14.88
C ALA A 78 -9.57 4.14 14.82
N ALA A 79 -10.65 3.56 15.36
CA ALA A 79 -10.92 2.12 15.26
C ALA A 79 -11.16 1.68 13.80
N TRP A 80 -11.93 2.44 13.03
CA TRP A 80 -12.19 2.17 11.61
C TRP A 80 -10.92 2.26 10.76
N PHE A 81 -10.07 3.25 11.03
CA PHE A 81 -8.75 3.41 10.42
C PHE A 81 -7.86 2.23 10.80
N GLY A 82 -7.84 1.80 12.06
CA GLY A 82 -7.06 0.64 12.48
C GLY A 82 -7.49 -0.64 11.76
N PHE A 83 -8.81 -0.89 11.68
CA PHE A 83 -9.37 -2.05 11.01
C PHE A 83 -9.04 -2.10 9.51
N SER A 84 -9.26 -0.99 8.81
CA SER A 84 -8.94 -0.89 7.38
C SER A 84 -7.44 -0.99 7.09
N LEU A 85 -6.58 -0.52 8.01
CA LEU A 85 -5.13 -0.65 7.90
C LEU A 85 -4.72 -2.12 7.91
N VAL A 86 -5.28 -2.92 8.82
CA VAL A 86 -4.99 -4.36 8.91
C VAL A 86 -5.37 -5.07 7.61
N ILE A 87 -6.57 -4.82 7.08
CA ILE A 87 -7.01 -5.40 5.81
C ILE A 87 -6.06 -5.00 4.67
N MET A 88 -5.70 -3.72 4.59
CA MET A 88 -4.80 -3.21 3.58
C MET A 88 -3.41 -3.87 3.66
N ILE A 89 -2.84 -4.00 4.86
CA ILE A 89 -1.55 -4.68 5.09
C ILE A 89 -1.62 -6.13 4.63
N LEU A 90 -2.71 -6.85 4.95
CA LEU A 90 -2.89 -8.24 4.51
C LEU A 90 -2.94 -8.34 2.97
N LEU A 91 -3.68 -7.46 2.30
CA LEU A 91 -3.75 -7.41 0.84
C LEU A 91 -2.38 -7.11 0.22
N ALA A 92 -1.65 -6.14 0.76
CA ALA A 92 -0.31 -5.79 0.31
C ALA A 92 0.69 -6.94 0.54
N ALA A 93 0.61 -7.62 1.69
CA ALA A 93 1.45 -8.78 2.00
C ALA A 93 1.20 -9.94 1.03
N ILE A 94 -0.07 -10.23 0.71
CA ILE A 94 -0.43 -11.23 -0.31
C ILE A 94 0.14 -10.82 -1.67
N ALA A 95 0.03 -9.55 -2.05
CA ALA A 95 0.57 -9.05 -3.31
C ALA A 95 2.09 -9.24 -3.40
N LEU A 96 2.82 -8.85 -2.35
CA LEU A 96 4.28 -9.00 -2.26
C LEU A 96 4.70 -10.47 -2.25
N PHE A 97 3.96 -11.33 -1.55
CA PHE A 97 4.20 -12.77 -1.55
C PHE A 97 4.04 -13.37 -2.96
N ILE A 98 2.99 -13.01 -3.69
CA ILE A 98 2.78 -13.45 -5.07
C ILE A 98 3.88 -12.89 -5.98
N ALA A 99 4.28 -11.62 -5.83
CA ALA A 99 5.38 -11.02 -6.58
C ALA A 99 6.71 -11.76 -6.37
N SER A 100 7.01 -12.15 -5.12
CA SER A 100 8.23 -12.87 -4.78
C SER A 100 8.30 -14.27 -5.39
N ARG A 101 7.16 -14.98 -5.47
CA ARG A 101 7.10 -16.36 -6.00
C ARG A 101 6.83 -16.44 -7.49
N ARG A 102 6.10 -15.47 -8.06
CA ARG A 102 5.64 -15.46 -9.46
C ARG A 102 5.67 -14.03 -10.04
N PRO A 103 6.85 -13.45 -10.31
CA PRO A 103 6.99 -12.06 -10.76
C PRO A 103 6.36 -11.78 -12.15
N ALA A 104 6.03 -12.82 -12.91
CA ALA A 104 5.36 -12.76 -14.19
C ALA A 104 3.81 -12.76 -14.09
N ARG A 105 3.22 -12.85 -12.90
CA ARG A 105 1.76 -12.84 -12.75
C ARG A 105 1.22 -11.41 -12.62
N ARG A 106 0.38 -11.00 -13.58
CA ARG A 106 -0.40 -9.76 -13.50
C ARG A 106 -1.39 -9.70 -12.33
N SER A 107 -1.70 -10.84 -11.71
CA SER A 107 -2.62 -10.90 -10.57
C SER A 107 -2.14 -10.07 -9.37
N THR A 108 -0.84 -9.83 -9.22
CA THR A 108 -0.32 -8.95 -8.16
C THR A 108 -0.87 -7.53 -8.23
N GLY A 109 -1.08 -7.01 -9.46
CA GLY A 109 -1.64 -5.67 -9.64
C GLY A 109 -3.03 -5.52 -9.05
N TRP A 110 -3.88 -6.56 -9.16
CA TRP A 110 -5.23 -6.55 -8.60
C TRP A 110 -5.24 -6.51 -7.07
N TRP A 111 -4.30 -7.22 -6.41
CA TRP A 111 -4.16 -7.17 -4.96
C TRP A 111 -3.70 -5.79 -4.46
N LEU A 112 -2.78 -5.14 -5.18
CA LEU A 112 -2.33 -3.78 -4.86
C LEU A 112 -3.42 -2.73 -5.13
N ALA A 113 -4.19 -2.90 -6.20
CA ALA A 113 -5.34 -2.04 -6.47
C ALA A 113 -6.41 -2.18 -5.37
N ALA A 114 -6.68 -3.41 -4.92
CA ALA A 114 -7.57 -3.65 -3.80
C ALA A 114 -7.04 -3.01 -2.50
N ALA A 115 -5.73 -3.12 -2.22
CA ALA A 115 -5.11 -2.47 -1.07
C ALA A 115 -5.27 -0.94 -1.11
N GLY A 116 -5.03 -0.31 -2.27
CA GLY A 116 -5.26 1.12 -2.48
C GLY A 116 -6.74 1.52 -2.30
N ALA A 117 -7.67 0.71 -2.80
CA ALA A 117 -9.10 0.95 -2.65
C ALA A 117 -9.55 0.85 -1.18
N VAL A 118 -9.07 -0.14 -0.44
CA VAL A 118 -9.32 -0.28 1.00
C VAL A 118 -8.73 0.91 1.77
N CYS A 119 -7.53 1.38 1.40
CA CYS A 119 -6.93 2.58 1.99
C CYS A 119 -7.82 3.82 1.77
N LEU A 120 -8.33 4.03 0.55
CA LEU A 120 -9.21 5.15 0.22
C LEU A 120 -10.54 5.09 0.98
N VAL A 121 -11.25 3.97 0.88
CA VAL A 121 -12.57 3.82 1.50
C VAL A 121 -12.46 3.81 3.02
N GLY A 122 -11.45 3.14 3.55
CA GLY A 122 -11.16 3.07 4.98
C GLY A 122 -10.86 4.43 5.59
N THR A 123 -10.26 5.35 4.82
CA THR A 123 -9.88 6.68 5.30
C THR A 123 -10.81 7.80 4.82
N GLN A 124 -11.98 7.46 4.24
CA GLN A 124 -12.91 8.45 3.69
C GLN A 124 -12.23 9.40 2.69
N LEU A 125 -11.31 8.87 1.88
CA LEU A 125 -10.49 9.59 0.89
C LEU A 125 -9.44 10.55 1.47
N VAL A 126 -9.25 10.61 2.79
CA VAL A 126 -8.25 11.48 3.43
C VAL A 126 -6.83 11.05 3.02
N LEU A 127 -6.54 9.75 2.98
CA LEU A 127 -5.21 9.22 2.63
C LEU A 127 -5.08 8.95 1.12
N TYR A 128 -5.68 9.76 0.25
CA TYR A 128 -5.50 9.63 -1.20
C TYR A 128 -4.03 9.70 -1.67
N PRO A 129 -3.12 10.51 -1.07
CA PRO A 129 -1.72 10.54 -1.50
C PRO A 129 -1.00 9.23 -1.19
N VAL A 130 -1.41 8.55 -0.12
CA VAL A 130 -0.86 7.24 0.26
C VAL A 130 -1.40 6.15 -0.66
N ALA A 131 -2.71 6.16 -0.93
CA ALA A 131 -3.35 5.22 -1.84
C ALA A 131 -2.76 5.27 -3.26
N PHE A 132 -2.31 6.45 -3.70
CA PHE A 132 -1.63 6.64 -4.98
C PHE A 132 -0.43 5.70 -5.17
N PHE A 133 0.38 5.48 -4.13
CA PHE A 133 1.54 4.56 -4.23
C PHE A 133 1.10 3.12 -4.53
N PHE A 134 0.02 2.66 -3.91
CA PHE A 134 -0.54 1.33 -4.18
C PHE A 134 -1.11 1.20 -5.59
N PHE A 135 -1.83 2.22 -6.07
CA PHE A 135 -2.34 2.24 -7.45
C PHE A 135 -1.22 2.36 -8.48
N LEU A 136 -0.18 3.15 -8.21
CA LEU A 136 0.99 3.27 -9.06
C LEU A 136 1.72 1.92 -9.16
N ALA A 137 1.93 1.25 -8.04
CA ALA A 137 2.52 -0.09 -8.03
C ALA A 137 1.63 -1.09 -8.79
N ALA A 138 0.30 -1.03 -8.61
CA ALA A 138 -0.65 -1.86 -9.36
C ALA A 138 -0.57 -1.63 -10.88
N ALA A 139 -0.52 -0.37 -11.31
CA ALA A 139 -0.40 0.02 -12.71
C ALA A 139 0.92 -0.47 -13.31
N LEU A 140 2.03 -0.34 -12.59
CA LEU A 140 3.34 -0.84 -13.03
C LEU A 140 3.33 -2.38 -13.17
N PHE A 141 2.66 -3.09 -12.26
CA PHE A 141 2.48 -4.55 -12.37
C PHE A 141 1.59 -4.96 -13.55
N ALA A 142 0.61 -4.13 -13.93
CA ALA A 142 -0.27 -4.41 -15.06
C ALA A 142 0.39 -4.13 -16.43
N VAL A 143 1.09 -2.99 -16.54
CA VAL A 143 1.64 -2.47 -17.80
C VAL A 143 2.96 -3.15 -18.19
N ARG A 144 3.84 -3.46 -17.22
CA ARG A 144 5.16 -4.03 -17.56
C ARG A 144 5.04 -5.47 -18.09
N PRO A 145 5.63 -5.77 -19.26
CA PRO A 145 5.56 -7.08 -19.90
C PRO A 145 5.99 -8.22 -18.96
N THR A 146 5.24 -9.32 -19.00
CA THR A 146 5.50 -10.55 -18.24
C THR A 146 6.41 -11.53 -19.00
N SER A 147 6.68 -11.24 -20.27
CA SER A 147 7.61 -11.93 -21.16
C SER A 147 8.51 -10.88 -21.81
N GLN A 148 9.83 -11.02 -21.67
CA GLN A 148 10.74 -10.54 -22.69
C GLN A 148 11.38 -11.78 -23.34
N GLY A 149 10.68 -12.33 -24.32
CA GLY A 149 11.16 -13.46 -25.11
C GLY A 149 10.05 -14.34 -25.69
N SER A 150 9.28 -13.83 -26.64
CA SER A 150 8.78 -14.64 -27.76
C SER A 150 8.64 -13.70 -28.95
N PRO A 151 9.46 -13.87 -30.02
CA PRO A 151 9.08 -13.32 -31.31
C PRO A 151 7.76 -14.00 -31.72
N ALA A 152 6.80 -13.21 -32.17
CA ALA A 152 5.79 -13.71 -33.10
C ALA A 152 6.45 -13.91 -34.47
#